data_AF-A0A2M7BEF5-F1
#
_entry.id   AF-A0A2M7BEF5-F1
#
_cell.length_a   1.000
_cell.length_b   1.000
_cell.length_c   1.000
_cell.angle_alpha   90.00
_cell.angle_beta   90.00
_cell.angle_gamma   90.00
#
_symmetry.space_group_name_H-M   'P 1'
#
loop_
_entity.id
_entity.type
_entity.pdbx_description
1 polymer ?
#
loop_
_entity_poly.entity_id
_entity_poly.type
_entity_poly.pdbx_seq_one_letter_code
_entity_poly.pdbx_strand_id
1 'polypeptide(L)'
;MVDETLPFSLIEIRLPKSSEKTPEAAAQLFASFSSLPKRNLFSFKPPVSISFEIVCVEQLIHFLIVCPKDWQSYVESQVSAQYPESIMSILPKDYLKGYLPNMTPFAGQMVLSSHFYLPLRTFKDLTETDLLSSLLGIMSKAGPTDFMVCQILIAQAGKWQDFAQGLIDRGIPSIEEGKVLPYPQAKKITEKIGSGGFWTGIRLITNSELSLKSLANSFSSYQSDVNSLRLKEPWPLEKTKFIESVKNRTFAFVPANQVLNLNELASLWHPPVLALADIKNISWTQAAMSEPPTNLPTALDTDDADKKEINFFARTEFKNKITTFGIKKKDRRRHLYIIGKSGTGKSTLIANMAINDLRNREGLAVVDPHGDLTEILLDYIPSYRINETCYLDPSDTTHPFHLNPLEVTNPLHKELIASSIVAIFYKLYAYTWGPRLEHILRNT
;
A
#
# COMPACT_ATOMS: atom_id res chain seq x y z
N MET A 1 -12.40 -0.82 11.30
CA MET A 1 -13.57 -0.01 10.92
C MET A 1 -13.05 1.34 10.42
N VAL A 2 -13.47 1.75 9.22
CA VAL A 2 -13.10 3.06 8.65
C VAL A 2 -13.76 4.15 9.48
N ASP A 3 -13.00 5.18 9.86
CA ASP A 3 -13.54 6.35 10.54
C ASP A 3 -14.35 7.17 9.55
N GLU A 4 -15.67 6.96 9.54
CA GLU A 4 -16.60 7.68 8.66
C GLU A 4 -16.58 9.20 8.89
N THR A 5 -15.99 9.68 10.00
CA THR A 5 -15.90 11.11 10.33
C THR A 5 -14.82 11.88 9.56
N LEU A 6 -13.90 11.19 8.85
CA LEU A 6 -12.91 11.87 8.02
C LEU A 6 -13.59 12.64 6.86
N PRO A 7 -13.21 13.89 6.58
CA PRO A 7 -13.81 14.68 5.50
C PRO A 7 -13.28 14.31 4.10
N PHE A 8 -12.32 13.39 4.02
CA PHE A 8 -11.64 12.95 2.80
C PHE A 8 -11.38 11.44 2.83
N SER A 9 -11.12 10.86 1.67
CA SER A 9 -10.66 9.48 1.51
C SER A 9 -9.14 9.46 1.41
N LEU A 10 -8.51 8.51 2.12
CA LEU A 10 -7.06 8.31 2.17
C LEU A 10 -6.74 6.95 1.57
N ILE A 11 -6.11 6.94 0.39
CA ILE A 11 -5.86 5.74 -0.41
C ILE A 11 -4.36 5.49 -0.42
N GLU A 12 -3.90 4.39 0.18
CA GLU A 12 -2.53 3.92 0.03
C GLU A 12 -2.41 3.10 -1.25
N ILE A 13 -1.39 3.39 -2.06
CA ILE A 13 -1.10 2.68 -3.31
C ILE A 13 0.18 1.89 -3.12
N ARG A 14 0.11 0.58 -3.39
CA ARG A 14 1.27 -0.32 -3.37
C ARG A 14 1.40 -1.03 -4.70
N LEU A 15 2.57 -0.93 -5.31
CA LEU A 15 2.93 -1.65 -6.53
C LEU A 15 3.79 -2.88 -6.23
N PRO A 16 3.79 -3.90 -7.10
CA PRO A 16 4.76 -4.97 -7.03
C PRO A 16 6.14 -4.46 -7.43
N LYS A 17 7.20 -5.00 -6.82
CA LYS A 17 8.59 -4.64 -7.15
C LYS A 17 8.96 -4.85 -8.62
N SER A 18 8.24 -5.74 -9.30
CA SER A 18 8.42 -6.06 -10.72
C SER A 18 7.68 -5.11 -11.67
N SER A 19 7.03 -4.04 -11.19
CA SER A 19 6.32 -3.11 -12.06
C SER A 19 7.31 -2.33 -12.93
N GLU A 20 7.20 -2.50 -14.26
CA GLU A 20 8.01 -1.80 -15.27
C GLU A 20 7.36 -0.49 -15.74
N LYS A 21 6.38 0.03 -14.98
CA LYS A 21 5.78 1.33 -15.28
C LYS A 21 6.84 2.43 -15.21
N THR A 22 6.59 3.52 -15.92
CA THR A 22 7.50 4.67 -15.99
C THR A 22 6.83 5.92 -15.43
N PRO A 23 7.57 7.00 -15.12
CA PRO A 23 6.96 8.27 -14.68
C PRO A 23 5.95 8.86 -15.68
N GLU A 24 6.03 8.54 -16.96
CA GLU A 24 5.01 8.90 -17.96
C GLU A 24 3.62 8.39 -17.59
N ALA A 25 3.54 7.22 -16.92
CA ALA A 25 2.30 6.70 -16.38
C ALA A 25 1.69 7.71 -15.39
N ALA A 26 2.48 8.26 -14.48
CA ALA A 26 2.01 9.27 -13.54
C ALA A 26 1.59 10.56 -14.26
N ALA A 27 2.28 10.96 -15.34
CA ALA A 27 1.88 12.12 -16.12
C ALA A 27 0.47 11.95 -16.73
N GLN A 28 0.13 10.74 -17.20
CA GLN A 28 -1.22 10.40 -17.66
C GLN A 28 -2.24 10.36 -16.52
N LEU A 29 -1.85 9.83 -15.36
CA LEU A 29 -2.68 9.90 -14.15
C LEU A 29 -3.00 11.36 -13.79
N PHE A 30 -2.01 12.26 -13.78
CA PHE A 30 -2.24 13.69 -13.55
C PHE A 30 -3.12 14.32 -14.63
N ALA A 31 -2.97 13.93 -15.90
CA ALA A 31 -3.80 14.43 -17.00
C ALA A 31 -5.30 14.17 -16.76
N SER A 32 -5.66 13.02 -16.19
CA SER A 32 -7.05 12.67 -15.88
C SER A 32 -7.73 13.66 -14.92
N PHE A 33 -6.96 14.28 -14.02
CA PHE A 33 -7.47 15.26 -13.05
C PHE A 33 -7.65 16.67 -13.63
N SER A 34 -7.42 16.88 -14.94
CA SER A 34 -7.71 18.16 -15.61
C SER A 34 -9.20 18.54 -15.58
N SER A 35 -10.06 17.58 -15.25
CA SER A 35 -11.49 17.73 -15.02
C SER A 35 -11.85 18.37 -13.67
N LEU A 36 -10.87 18.62 -12.79
CA LEU A 36 -11.10 19.25 -11.50
C LEU A 36 -11.82 20.61 -11.65
N PRO A 37 -12.79 20.92 -10.76
CA PRO A 37 -13.55 22.16 -10.85
C PRO A 37 -12.64 23.39 -10.80
N LYS A 38 -12.81 24.29 -11.77
CA LYS A 38 -12.16 25.60 -11.74
C LYS A 38 -12.64 26.40 -10.54
N ARG A 39 -11.71 27.06 -9.86
CA ARG A 39 -12.06 28.00 -8.78
C ARG A 39 -12.87 29.17 -9.36
N ASN A 40 -14.07 29.37 -8.83
CA ASN A 40 -14.85 30.56 -9.16
C ASN A 40 -14.25 31.77 -8.42
N LEU A 41 -13.89 32.83 -9.16
CA LEU A 41 -13.25 34.03 -8.62
C LEU A 41 -14.09 34.74 -7.55
N PHE A 42 -15.41 34.59 -7.60
CA PHE A 42 -16.35 35.20 -6.66
C PHE A 42 -16.74 34.27 -5.49
N SER A 43 -16.23 33.04 -5.46
CA SER A 43 -16.52 32.08 -4.40
C SER A 43 -15.46 32.14 -3.30
N PHE A 44 -15.92 32.25 -2.05
CA PHE A 44 -15.08 32.08 -0.87
C PHE A 44 -14.77 30.60 -0.56
N LYS A 45 -15.37 29.65 -1.31
CA LYS A 45 -15.07 28.23 -1.12
C LYS A 45 -13.63 27.92 -1.58
N PRO A 46 -12.90 27.09 -0.82
CA PRO A 46 -11.58 26.63 -1.23
C PRO A 46 -11.67 25.83 -2.54
N PRO A 47 -10.60 25.78 -3.35
CA PRO A 47 -10.57 24.93 -4.53
C PRO A 47 -10.72 23.46 -4.13
N VAL A 48 -11.34 22.67 -5.00
CA VAL A 48 -11.29 21.21 -4.88
C VAL A 48 -9.87 20.78 -5.21
N SER A 49 -9.26 20.03 -4.29
CA SER A 49 -7.87 19.62 -4.39
C SER A 49 -7.67 18.15 -4.09
N ILE A 50 -6.63 17.58 -4.71
CA ILE A 50 -6.16 16.23 -4.45
C ILE A 50 -4.72 16.36 -3.91
N SER A 51 -4.40 15.57 -2.89
CA SER A 51 -3.09 15.50 -2.27
C SER A 51 -2.40 14.20 -2.66
N PHE A 52 -1.17 14.28 -3.12
CA PHE A 52 -0.29 13.16 -3.40
C PHE A 52 0.82 13.18 -2.36
N GLU A 53 0.93 12.12 -1.56
CA GLU A 53 1.76 12.10 -0.36
C GLU A 53 2.79 10.98 -0.43
N ILE A 54 4.01 11.28 0.01
CA ILE A 54 5.07 10.31 0.29
C ILE A 54 5.39 10.43 1.76
N VAL A 55 5.17 9.35 2.51
CA VAL A 55 5.18 9.37 3.97
C VAL A 55 6.16 8.32 4.47
N CYS A 56 7.12 8.72 5.30
CA CYS A 56 8.00 7.82 6.02
C CYS A 56 7.64 7.80 7.50
N VAL A 57 7.18 6.64 7.96
CA VAL A 57 6.71 6.37 9.32
C VAL A 57 7.18 4.96 9.69
N GLU A 58 7.68 4.76 10.90
CA GLU A 58 8.11 3.43 11.39
C GLU A 58 9.09 2.74 10.42
N GLN A 59 9.98 3.55 9.81
CA GLN A 59 10.95 3.10 8.80
C GLN A 59 10.32 2.47 7.56
N LEU A 60 9.07 2.78 7.24
CA LEU A 60 8.40 2.38 6.01
C LEU A 60 7.96 3.62 5.22
N ILE A 61 8.15 3.57 3.90
CA ILE A 61 7.78 4.63 2.96
C ILE A 61 6.49 4.22 2.26
N HIS A 62 5.47 5.05 2.40
CA HIS A 62 4.13 4.87 1.87
C HIS A 62 3.83 5.93 0.81
N PHE A 63 3.11 5.52 -0.24
CA PHE A 63 2.59 6.40 -1.28
C PHE A 63 1.09 6.50 -1.12
N LEU A 64 0.57 7.71 -0.94
CA LEU A 64 -0.85 7.93 -0.69
C LEU A 64 -1.44 8.97 -1.62
N ILE A 65 -2.74 8.83 -1.89
CA ILE A 65 -3.57 9.87 -2.49
C ILE A 65 -4.68 10.23 -1.49
N VAL A 66 -4.85 11.53 -1.24
CA VAL A 66 -5.93 12.08 -0.43
C VAL A 66 -6.86 12.86 -1.34
N CYS A 67 -8.14 12.52 -1.35
CA CYS A 67 -9.13 13.19 -2.18
C CYS A 67 -10.47 13.37 -1.45
N PRO A 68 -11.33 14.31 -1.89
CA PRO A 68 -12.71 14.39 -1.40
C PRO A 68 -13.42 13.05 -1.60
N LYS A 69 -14.33 12.68 -0.68
CA LYS A 69 -15.04 11.39 -0.75
C LYS A 69 -15.77 11.18 -2.09
N ASP A 70 -16.38 12.22 -2.63
CA ASP A 70 -17.10 12.19 -3.91
C ASP A 70 -16.18 11.89 -5.11
N TRP A 71 -14.87 12.10 -4.97
CA TRP A 71 -13.86 11.82 -5.98
C TRP A 71 -13.17 10.46 -5.82
N GLN A 72 -13.45 9.73 -4.73
CA GLN A 72 -12.75 8.49 -4.41
C GLN A 72 -12.85 7.47 -5.56
N SER A 73 -14.06 7.14 -6.02
CA SER A 73 -14.25 6.15 -7.09
C SER A 73 -13.61 6.58 -8.40
N TYR A 74 -13.56 7.88 -8.67
CA TYR A 74 -12.87 8.41 -9.85
C TYR A 74 -11.35 8.21 -9.72
N VAL A 75 -10.76 8.60 -8.59
CA VAL A 75 -9.32 8.43 -8.31
C VAL A 75 -8.93 6.96 -8.38
N GLU A 76 -9.69 6.06 -7.73
CA GLU A 76 -9.45 4.61 -7.80
C GLU A 76 -9.46 4.11 -9.25
N SER A 77 -10.46 4.52 -10.04
CA SER A 77 -10.55 4.17 -11.46
C SER A 77 -9.36 4.67 -12.28
N GLN A 78 -8.90 5.90 -12.07
CA GLN A 78 -7.75 6.44 -12.80
C GLN A 78 -6.43 5.78 -12.39
N VAL A 79 -6.26 5.46 -11.09
CA VAL A 79 -5.11 4.70 -10.61
C VAL A 79 -5.11 3.29 -11.20
N SER A 80 -6.24 2.57 -11.17
CA SER A 80 -6.35 1.23 -11.77
C SER A 80 -6.10 1.22 -13.28
N ALA A 81 -6.55 2.26 -14.00
CA ALA A 81 -6.31 2.36 -15.45
C ALA A 81 -4.82 2.47 -15.76
N GLN A 82 -4.08 3.23 -14.96
CA GLN A 82 -2.68 3.51 -15.20
C GLN A 82 -1.73 2.46 -14.58
N TYR A 83 -2.15 1.91 -13.44
CA TYR A 83 -1.44 0.96 -12.58
C TYR A 83 -2.36 -0.22 -12.21
N PRO A 84 -2.74 -1.08 -13.18
CA PRO A 84 -3.66 -2.19 -12.96
C PRO A 84 -3.15 -3.21 -11.94
N GLU A 85 -1.84 -3.34 -11.79
CA GLU A 85 -1.19 -4.22 -10.82
C GLU A 85 -1.12 -3.64 -9.40
N SER A 86 -1.62 -2.41 -9.19
CA SER A 86 -1.58 -1.76 -7.88
C SER A 86 -2.63 -2.32 -6.92
N ILE A 87 -2.24 -2.42 -5.65
CA ILE A 87 -3.18 -2.65 -4.55
C ILE A 87 -3.49 -1.29 -3.93
N MET A 88 -4.77 -0.93 -3.93
CA MET A 88 -5.28 0.26 -3.26
C MET A 88 -5.93 -0.13 -1.94
N SER A 89 -5.45 0.46 -0.84
CA SER A 89 -6.01 0.26 0.50
C SER A 89 -6.58 1.57 1.02
N ILE A 90 -7.86 1.58 1.41
CA ILE A 90 -8.45 2.74 2.09
C ILE A 90 -8.00 2.70 3.55
N LEU A 91 -7.27 3.73 3.98
CA LEU A 91 -6.81 3.81 5.37
C LEU A 91 -7.96 4.27 6.28
N PRO A 92 -8.24 3.52 7.37
CA PRO A 92 -9.39 3.80 8.23
C PRO A 92 -9.21 5.04 9.10
N LYS A 93 -7.98 5.54 9.28
CA LYS A 93 -7.65 6.68 10.13
C LYS A 93 -6.61 7.56 9.44
N ASP A 94 -6.67 8.86 9.68
CA ASP A 94 -5.64 9.80 9.20
C ASP A 94 -4.36 9.65 10.03
N TYR A 95 -3.28 9.26 9.36
CA TYR A 95 -1.97 9.09 9.98
C TYR A 95 -1.47 10.39 10.63
N LEU A 96 -1.76 11.57 10.07
CA LEU A 96 -1.33 12.85 10.66
C LEU A 96 -1.99 13.11 12.02
N LYS A 97 -3.22 12.64 12.25
CA LYS A 97 -3.89 12.76 13.55
C LYS A 97 -3.26 11.87 14.61
N GLY A 98 -2.65 10.75 14.22
CA GLY A 98 -1.95 9.84 15.14
C GLY A 98 -0.58 10.37 15.57
N TYR A 99 0.21 10.88 14.63
CA TYR A 99 1.61 11.24 14.90
C TYR A 99 1.77 12.70 15.35
N LEU A 100 1.08 13.67 14.74
CA LEU A 100 1.34 15.10 15.00
C LEU A 100 1.03 15.59 16.42
N PRO A 101 0.00 15.10 17.14
CA PRO A 101 -0.23 15.53 18.52
C PRO A 101 0.87 15.12 19.51
N ASN A 102 1.64 14.09 19.17
CA ASN A 102 2.64 13.48 20.05
C ASN A 102 4.07 13.96 19.74
N MET A 103 4.22 14.99 18.90
CA MET A 103 5.53 15.55 18.53
C MET A 103 5.49 17.06 18.32
N THR A 104 6.68 17.69 18.28
CA THR A 104 6.85 19.07 17.82
C THR A 104 7.21 19.04 16.33
N PRO A 105 6.28 19.30 15.40
CA PRO A 105 6.58 19.23 13.98
C PRO A 105 7.40 20.44 13.50
N PHE A 106 8.35 20.13 12.62
CA PHE A 106 9.00 21.09 11.74
C PHE A 106 8.31 21.01 10.39
N ALA A 107 7.98 22.15 9.81
CA ALA A 107 7.18 22.21 8.60
C ALA A 107 7.66 23.34 7.71
N GLY A 108 7.62 23.11 6.40
CA GLY A 108 7.96 24.14 5.42
C GLY A 108 7.29 23.86 4.08
N GLN A 109 7.40 24.82 3.18
CA GLN A 109 6.83 24.74 1.85
C GLN A 109 7.91 24.94 0.80
N MET A 110 8.01 24.04 -0.17
CA MET A 110 8.88 24.22 -1.33
C MET A 110 8.22 25.21 -2.28
N VAL A 111 8.94 26.29 -2.57
CA VAL A 111 8.48 27.37 -3.46
C VAL A 111 9.42 27.51 -4.65
N LEU A 112 8.87 27.80 -5.83
CA LEU A 112 9.69 28.11 -7.01
C LEU A 112 10.58 29.34 -6.74
N SER A 113 11.84 29.24 -7.14
CA SER A 113 12.82 30.31 -7.00
C SER A 113 12.64 31.39 -8.08
N SER A 114 12.17 30.98 -9.26
CA SER A 114 11.90 31.83 -10.42
C SER A 114 10.42 31.76 -10.82
N HIS A 115 10.07 32.41 -11.93
CA HIS A 115 8.68 32.51 -12.41
C HIS A 115 8.09 31.14 -12.76
N PHE A 116 6.78 30.97 -12.50
CA PHE A 116 6.09 29.68 -12.70
C PHE A 116 6.07 29.18 -14.14
N TYR A 117 6.21 30.06 -15.13
CA TYR A 117 6.26 29.69 -16.54
C TYR A 117 7.63 29.16 -16.98
N LEU A 118 8.62 29.13 -16.08
CA LEU A 118 9.92 28.50 -16.31
C LEU A 118 9.95 27.07 -15.72
N PRO A 119 10.43 26.07 -16.49
CA PRO A 119 10.36 24.67 -16.07
C PRO A 119 11.41 24.29 -15.03
N LEU A 120 11.05 23.35 -14.17
CA LEU A 120 11.97 22.49 -13.41
C LEU A 120 12.53 21.39 -14.31
N ARG A 121 13.56 20.70 -13.82
CA ARG A 121 14.03 19.45 -14.43
C ARG A 121 12.97 18.38 -14.24
N THR A 122 12.76 17.56 -15.27
CA THR A 122 11.78 16.48 -15.31
C THR A 122 12.42 15.14 -15.60
N PHE A 123 11.65 14.07 -15.51
CA PHE A 123 12.09 12.71 -15.81
C PHE A 123 12.50 12.56 -17.28
N LYS A 124 12.02 13.44 -18.18
CA LYS A 124 12.39 13.44 -19.60
C LYS A 124 13.84 13.89 -19.84
N ASP A 125 14.43 14.58 -18.87
CA ASP A 125 15.81 15.05 -18.95
C ASP A 125 16.82 13.97 -18.51
N LEU A 126 16.34 12.84 -17.98
CA LEU A 126 17.16 11.73 -17.49
C LEU A 126 16.82 10.43 -18.20
N THR A 127 17.83 9.60 -18.46
CA THR A 127 17.66 8.30 -19.13
C THR A 127 17.74 7.11 -18.19
N GLU A 128 18.56 7.19 -17.13
CA GLU A 128 18.91 6.04 -16.30
C GLU A 128 18.47 6.19 -14.84
N THR A 129 18.33 7.42 -14.36
CA THR A 129 18.08 7.69 -12.94
C THR A 129 16.74 8.37 -12.74
N ASP A 130 16.02 7.87 -11.74
CA ASP A 130 14.77 8.47 -11.32
C ASP A 130 15.02 9.66 -10.37
N LEU A 131 14.40 10.81 -10.61
CA LEU A 131 14.52 12.00 -9.75
C LEU A 131 14.01 11.74 -8.32
N LEU A 132 13.02 10.86 -8.18
CA LEU A 132 12.44 10.52 -6.89
C LEU A 132 13.40 9.75 -5.99
N SER A 133 14.42 9.11 -6.57
CA SER A 133 15.45 8.37 -5.84
C SER A 133 16.17 9.21 -4.77
N SER A 134 16.38 10.51 -5.03
CA SER A 134 17.02 11.41 -4.07
C SER A 134 16.17 11.60 -2.81
N LEU A 135 14.87 11.84 -2.98
CA LEU A 135 13.91 12.01 -1.88
C LEU A 135 13.77 10.71 -1.08
N LEU A 136 13.57 9.60 -1.79
CA LEU A 136 13.37 8.28 -1.19
C LEU A 136 14.63 7.76 -0.51
N GLY A 137 15.81 8.06 -1.03
CA GLY A 137 17.09 7.68 -0.42
C GLY A 137 17.38 8.39 0.91
N ILE A 138 16.77 9.56 1.15
CA ILE A 138 16.79 10.21 2.47
C ILE A 138 15.83 9.50 3.41
N MET A 139 14.58 9.29 2.96
CA MET A 139 13.57 8.60 3.75
C MET A 139 13.96 7.16 4.11
N SER A 140 14.70 6.45 3.25
CA SER A 140 15.13 5.07 3.51
C SER A 140 16.15 4.96 4.66
N LYS A 141 16.76 6.07 5.06
CA LYS A 141 17.73 6.15 6.17
C LYS A 141 17.08 6.57 7.49
N ALA A 142 15.75 6.76 7.51
CA ALA A 142 15.00 7.13 8.70
C ALA A 142 15.16 6.10 9.83
N GLY A 143 15.39 6.60 11.05
CA GLY A 143 15.36 5.81 12.28
C GLY A 143 13.94 5.43 12.70
N PRO A 144 13.76 4.57 13.73
CA PRO A 144 12.45 4.12 14.18
C PRO A 144 11.51 5.24 14.66
N THR A 145 12.08 6.33 15.14
CA THR A 145 11.34 7.49 15.64
C THR A 145 11.18 8.59 14.60
N ASP A 146 11.84 8.49 13.44
CA ASP A 146 11.79 9.52 12.41
C ASP A 146 10.43 9.54 11.72
N PHE A 147 9.97 10.75 11.46
CA PHE A 147 8.72 11.02 10.77
C PHE A 147 9.00 12.02 9.66
N MET A 148 8.66 11.67 8.42
CA MET A 148 8.84 12.55 7.27
C MET A 148 7.63 12.47 6.35
N VAL A 149 7.16 13.61 5.86
CA VAL A 149 6.03 13.71 4.94
C VAL A 149 6.39 14.70 3.85
N CYS A 150 6.27 14.29 2.59
CA CYS A 150 6.18 15.15 1.44
C CYS A 150 4.72 15.14 0.96
N GLN A 151 4.07 16.29 1.00
CA GLN A 151 2.67 16.48 0.59
C GLN A 151 2.61 17.38 -0.64
N ILE A 152 2.10 16.86 -1.76
CA ILE A 152 1.95 17.57 -3.02
C ILE A 152 0.46 17.77 -3.29
N LEU A 153 -0.03 18.99 -3.07
CA LEU A 153 -1.41 19.38 -3.31
C LEU A 153 -1.56 19.94 -4.72
N ILE A 154 -2.55 19.45 -5.47
CA ILE A 154 -2.92 19.98 -6.77
C ILE A 154 -4.35 20.52 -6.77
N ALA A 155 -4.56 21.61 -7.50
CA ALA A 155 -5.87 22.14 -7.84
C ALA A 155 -5.85 22.70 -9.27
N GLN A 156 -7.02 22.86 -9.88
CA GLN A 156 -7.12 23.35 -11.24
C GLN A 156 -6.42 24.73 -11.40
N ALA A 157 -5.46 24.81 -12.32
CA ALA A 157 -4.79 26.07 -12.64
C ALA A 157 -5.70 26.98 -13.48
N GLY A 158 -5.52 28.29 -13.33
CA GLY A 158 -6.18 29.30 -14.16
C GLY A 158 -5.62 29.37 -15.59
N LYS A 159 -5.74 30.53 -16.22
CA LYS A 159 -5.24 30.80 -17.60
C LYS A 159 -3.71 31.03 -17.65
N TRP A 160 -2.95 30.16 -17.01
CA TRP A 160 -1.50 30.32 -16.88
C TRP A 160 -0.76 30.08 -18.21
N GLN A 161 -1.27 29.17 -19.05
CA GLN A 161 -0.74 28.90 -20.39
C GLN A 161 -0.95 30.12 -21.30
N ASP A 162 -2.15 30.69 -21.33
CA ASP A 162 -2.45 31.92 -22.10
C ASP A 162 -1.57 33.09 -21.64
N PHE A 163 -1.36 33.23 -20.33
CA PHE A 163 -0.48 34.25 -19.78
C PHE A 163 0.96 34.09 -20.28
N ALA A 164 1.49 32.86 -20.22
CA ALA A 164 2.85 32.56 -20.65
C ALA A 164 3.02 32.69 -22.18
N GLN A 165 2.03 32.24 -22.96
CA GLN A 165 2.02 32.43 -24.41
C GLN A 165 2.01 33.93 -24.76
N GLY A 166 1.19 34.72 -24.08
CA GLY A 166 1.16 36.17 -24.26
C GLY A 166 2.47 36.87 -23.85
N LEU A 167 3.34 36.28 -23.02
CA LEU A 167 4.69 36.80 -22.77
C LEU A 167 5.62 36.54 -23.96
N ILE A 168 5.52 35.35 -24.56
CA ILE A 168 6.29 34.99 -25.76
C ILE A 168 5.88 35.91 -26.91
N ASP A 169 4.57 36.08 -27.14
CA ASP A 169 4.03 36.83 -28.26
C ASP A 169 4.36 38.34 -28.18
N ARG A 170 4.35 38.90 -26.96
CA ARG A 170 4.70 40.32 -26.74
C ARG A 170 6.20 40.61 -26.85
N GLY A 171 7.06 39.60 -26.63
CA GLY A 171 8.50 39.76 -26.60
C GLY A 171 8.98 40.78 -25.54
N ILE A 172 10.20 41.30 -25.73
CA ILE A 172 10.77 42.37 -24.91
C ILE A 172 10.92 43.63 -25.78
N PRO A 173 10.46 44.81 -25.32
CA PRO A 173 10.69 46.05 -26.04
C PRO A 173 12.20 46.35 -26.12
N SER A 174 12.69 46.58 -27.34
CA SER A 174 14.07 47.03 -27.57
C SER A 174 14.22 48.52 -27.27
N ILE A 175 15.46 48.94 -27.02
CA ILE A 175 15.85 50.36 -26.91
C ILE A 175 15.71 51.07 -28.28
N GLU A 176 15.80 50.32 -29.38
CA GLU A 176 15.50 50.83 -30.72
C GLU A 176 13.99 50.89 -30.96
N GLU A 177 13.49 52.09 -31.28
CA GLU A 177 12.07 52.36 -31.52
C GLU A 177 11.46 51.37 -32.52
N GLY A 178 10.39 50.68 -32.10
CA GLY A 178 9.64 49.75 -32.93
C GLY A 178 10.22 48.34 -33.07
N LYS A 179 11.38 48.02 -32.49
CA LYS A 179 11.91 46.64 -32.47
C LYS A 179 11.49 45.88 -31.22
N VAL A 180 10.96 44.67 -31.42
CA VAL A 180 10.62 43.72 -30.35
C VAL A 180 11.59 42.55 -30.41
N LEU A 181 12.29 42.27 -29.32
CA LEU A 181 13.17 41.11 -29.18
C LEU A 181 12.35 39.89 -28.73
N PRO A 182 12.74 38.67 -29.14
CA PRO A 182 12.09 37.46 -28.65
C PRO A 182 12.25 37.34 -27.14
N TYR A 183 11.22 36.82 -26.46
CA TYR A 183 11.28 36.63 -25.02
C TYR A 183 12.41 35.63 -24.64
N PRO A 184 13.26 35.93 -23.66
CA PRO A 184 14.33 35.04 -23.22
C PRO A 184 13.78 33.67 -22.83
N GLN A 185 14.45 32.61 -23.25
CA GLN A 185 14.03 31.23 -22.92
C GLN A 185 12.63 30.86 -23.46
N ALA A 186 12.11 31.60 -24.46
CA ALA A 186 10.81 31.32 -25.08
C ALA A 186 10.60 29.84 -25.42
N LYS A 187 11.61 29.17 -25.99
CA LYS A 187 11.57 27.73 -26.30
C LYS A 187 11.19 26.87 -25.08
N LYS A 188 11.79 27.13 -23.91
CA LYS A 188 11.51 26.38 -22.68
C LYS A 188 10.14 26.68 -22.11
N ILE A 189 9.67 27.92 -22.26
CA ILE A 189 8.32 28.31 -21.89
C ILE A 189 7.32 27.58 -22.78
N THR A 190 7.53 27.59 -24.10
CA THR A 190 6.71 26.84 -25.07
C THR A 190 6.66 25.35 -24.73
N GLU A 191 7.79 24.73 -24.41
CA GLU A 191 7.85 23.32 -23.99
C GLU A 191 7.06 23.08 -22.69
N LYS A 192 7.20 23.96 -21.69
CA LYS A 192 6.46 23.84 -20.42
C LYS A 192 4.95 23.93 -20.63
N ILE A 193 4.49 24.93 -21.38
CA ILE A 193 3.06 25.18 -21.62
C ILE A 193 2.43 24.25 -22.66
N GLY A 194 3.24 23.46 -23.39
CA GLY A 194 2.76 22.42 -24.29
C GLY A 194 2.05 21.26 -23.58
N SER A 195 2.13 21.17 -22.26
CA SER A 195 1.37 20.25 -21.44
C SER A 195 0.52 20.99 -20.40
N GLY A 196 -0.61 20.39 -20.01
CA GLY A 196 -1.46 20.93 -18.94
C GLY A 196 -0.69 21.04 -17.61
N GLY A 197 -1.26 21.77 -16.67
CA GLY A 197 -0.64 21.96 -15.36
C GLY A 197 -1.63 22.34 -14.28
N PHE A 198 -1.20 22.18 -13.04
CA PHE A 198 -2.01 22.41 -11.85
C PHE A 198 -1.39 23.48 -10.98
N TRP A 199 -2.25 24.20 -10.26
CA TRP A 199 -1.81 25.03 -9.15
C TRP A 199 -1.34 24.09 -8.04
N THR A 200 -0.07 24.23 -7.63
CA THR A 200 0.61 23.20 -6.83
C THR A 200 1.18 23.75 -5.53
N GLY A 201 0.87 23.09 -4.42
CA GLY A 201 1.56 23.26 -3.14
C GLY A 201 2.44 22.05 -2.84
N ILE A 202 3.68 22.26 -2.41
CA ILE A 202 4.59 21.19 -1.99
C ILE A 202 4.99 21.48 -0.55
N ARG A 203 4.54 20.65 0.40
CA ARG A 203 4.77 20.86 1.82
C ARG A 203 5.55 19.71 2.39
N LEU A 204 6.49 20.05 3.27
CA LEU A 204 7.32 19.10 3.98
C LEU A 204 6.97 19.18 5.46
N ILE A 205 6.78 18.04 6.11
CA ILE A 205 6.66 17.94 7.56
C ILE A 205 7.61 16.87 8.07
N THR A 206 8.31 17.18 9.15
CA THR A 206 9.15 16.23 9.87
C THR A 206 9.05 16.41 11.39
N ASN A 207 9.58 15.46 12.15
CA ASN A 207 9.74 15.58 13.60
C ASN A 207 11.10 16.17 14.03
N SER A 208 12.01 16.45 13.09
CA SER A 208 13.30 17.08 13.37
C SER A 208 13.67 18.13 12.31
N GLU A 209 14.32 19.21 12.72
CA GLU A 209 14.78 20.28 11.83
C GLU A 209 15.81 19.77 10.82
N LEU A 210 16.70 18.87 11.24
CA LEU A 210 17.71 18.25 10.37
C LEU A 210 17.06 17.42 9.27
N SER A 211 16.01 16.67 9.60
CA SER A 211 15.24 15.89 8.63
C SER A 211 14.52 16.82 7.65
N LEU A 212 13.96 17.95 8.12
CA LEU A 212 13.32 18.94 7.23
C LEU A 212 14.30 19.50 6.20
N LYS A 213 15.48 19.92 6.66
CA LYS A 213 16.54 20.47 5.79
C LYS A 213 17.07 19.42 4.82
N SER A 214 17.31 18.19 5.30
CA SER A 214 17.72 17.07 4.45
C SER A 214 16.68 16.80 3.36
N LEU A 215 15.41 16.70 3.74
CA LEU A 215 14.32 16.44 2.80
C LEU A 215 14.19 17.56 1.78
N ALA A 216 14.27 18.83 2.20
CA ALA A 216 14.25 19.98 1.30
C ALA A 216 15.44 19.98 0.33
N ASN A 217 16.64 19.60 0.78
CA ASN A 217 17.84 19.55 -0.05
C ASN A 217 17.76 18.48 -1.15
N SER A 218 16.98 17.40 -0.96
CA SER A 218 16.75 16.40 -2.03
C SER A 218 16.10 17.01 -3.27
N PHE A 219 15.37 18.12 -3.12
CA PHE A 219 14.72 18.79 -4.23
C PHE A 219 15.70 19.54 -5.16
N SER A 220 16.97 19.63 -4.80
CA SER A 220 18.02 20.15 -5.70
C SER A 220 18.16 19.32 -6.98
N SER A 221 17.79 18.04 -6.95
CA SER A 221 17.76 17.17 -8.13
C SER A 221 16.81 17.65 -9.23
N TYR A 222 15.73 18.37 -8.87
CA TYR A 222 14.76 18.95 -9.80
C TYR A 222 15.18 20.33 -10.35
N GLN A 223 16.34 20.85 -9.97
CA GLN A 223 16.82 22.13 -10.47
C GLN A 223 17.14 22.05 -11.97
N SER A 224 16.50 22.94 -12.74
CA SER A 224 16.91 23.25 -14.11
C SER A 224 17.89 24.43 -14.11
N ASP A 225 18.37 24.80 -15.28
CA ASP A 225 19.16 26.02 -15.47
C ASP A 225 18.34 27.31 -15.39
N VAL A 226 17.01 27.23 -15.31
CA VAL A 226 16.10 28.39 -15.29
C VAL A 226 15.20 28.48 -14.05
N ASN A 227 15.03 27.38 -13.31
CA ASN A 227 14.20 27.34 -12.11
C ASN A 227 14.67 26.28 -11.10
N SER A 228 14.31 26.47 -9.85
CA SER A 228 14.59 25.55 -8.75
C SER A 228 13.52 25.66 -7.67
N LEU A 229 13.52 24.72 -6.72
CA LEU A 229 12.67 24.77 -5.53
C LEU A 229 13.52 25.16 -4.32
N ARG A 230 13.02 26.07 -3.49
CA ARG A 230 13.64 26.47 -2.22
C ARG A 230 12.67 26.28 -1.06
N LEU A 231 13.20 25.93 0.10
CA LEU A 231 12.40 25.81 1.32
C LEU A 231 12.01 27.20 1.83
N LYS A 232 10.72 27.41 2.08
CA LYS A 232 10.17 28.55 2.81
C LYS A 232 9.45 28.04 4.04
N GLU A 233 9.96 28.38 5.21
CA GLU A 233 9.29 28.07 6.47
C GLU A 233 8.16 29.07 6.75
N PRO A 234 7.07 28.63 7.41
CA PRO A 234 5.98 29.53 7.80
C PRO A 234 6.48 30.53 8.85
N TRP A 235 5.90 31.73 8.85
CA TRP A 235 6.16 32.70 9.91
C TRP A 235 5.77 32.06 11.27
N PRO A 236 6.58 32.21 12.34
CA PRO A 236 6.25 31.73 13.69
C PRO A 236 4.79 31.90 14.14
N LEU A 237 4.15 33.04 13.85
CA LEU A 237 2.75 33.32 14.22
C LEU A 237 1.71 32.54 13.40
N GLU A 238 2.08 32.08 12.20
CA GLU A 238 1.22 31.32 11.30
C GLU A 238 1.47 29.82 11.39
N LYS A 239 2.51 29.38 12.13
CA LYS A 239 2.95 27.98 12.20
C LYS A 239 1.80 27.02 12.54
N THR A 240 0.99 27.35 13.53
CA THR A 240 -0.16 26.51 13.95
C THR A 240 -1.20 26.39 12.83
N LYS A 241 -1.55 27.50 12.19
CA LYS A 241 -2.51 27.51 11.06
C LYS A 241 -1.95 26.78 9.83
N PHE A 242 -0.64 26.88 9.58
CA PHE A 242 0.03 26.15 8.53
C PHE A 242 -0.03 24.64 8.79
N ILE A 243 0.30 24.17 10.00
CA ILE A 243 0.22 22.75 10.37
C ILE A 243 -1.21 22.24 10.26
N GLU A 244 -2.20 23.02 10.71
CA GLU A 244 -3.61 22.69 10.58
C GLU A 244 -4.04 22.59 9.10
N SER A 245 -3.52 23.47 8.24
CA SER A 245 -3.75 23.39 6.80
C SER A 245 -3.20 22.10 6.18
N VAL A 246 -2.08 21.57 6.70
CA VAL A 246 -1.50 20.29 6.26
C VAL A 246 -2.33 19.11 6.76
N LYS A 247 -2.73 19.11 8.04
CA LYS A 247 -3.62 18.09 8.63
C LYS A 247 -4.91 17.95 7.83
N ASN A 248 -5.51 19.08 7.47
CA ASN A 248 -6.80 19.08 6.77
C ASN A 248 -6.66 19.08 5.24
N ARG A 249 -5.42 18.98 4.70
CA ARG A 249 -5.12 19.01 3.26
C ARG A 249 -5.75 20.22 2.54
N THR A 250 -5.92 21.33 3.25
CA THR A 250 -6.53 22.54 2.69
C THR A 250 -5.53 23.28 1.81
N PHE A 251 -6.03 24.05 0.85
CA PHE A 251 -5.21 24.88 -0.04
C PHE A 251 -4.71 26.21 0.57
N ALA A 252 -4.89 26.42 1.88
CA ALA A 252 -4.36 27.60 2.56
C ALA A 252 -2.83 27.66 2.48
N PHE A 253 -2.21 28.84 2.46
CA PHE A 253 -0.75 29.03 2.36
C PHE A 253 -0.07 28.55 1.06
N VAL A 254 -0.76 27.87 0.14
CA VAL A 254 -0.18 27.48 -1.15
C VAL A 254 0.19 28.74 -1.95
N PRO A 255 1.38 28.82 -2.60
CA PRO A 255 1.81 30.04 -3.26
C PRO A 255 0.90 30.35 -4.45
N ALA A 256 0.35 31.56 -4.53
CA ALA A 256 -0.65 31.92 -5.53
C ALA A 256 -0.23 31.66 -6.99
N ASN A 257 1.07 31.81 -7.27
CA ASN A 257 1.64 31.70 -8.62
C ASN A 257 2.64 30.54 -8.71
N GLN A 258 2.22 29.32 -8.32
CA GLN A 258 3.05 28.12 -8.46
C GLN A 258 2.30 27.08 -9.29
N VAL A 259 2.65 27.00 -10.57
CA VAL A 259 2.05 26.03 -11.51
C VAL A 259 3.11 25.07 -11.98
N LEU A 260 2.82 23.78 -11.82
CA LEU A 260 3.65 22.70 -12.35
C LEU A 260 2.88 21.95 -13.43
N ASN A 261 3.56 21.63 -14.52
CA ASN A 261 2.98 20.86 -15.61
C ASN A 261 2.96 19.35 -15.27
N LEU A 262 2.33 18.55 -16.13
CA LEU A 262 2.17 17.12 -15.91
C LEU A 262 3.51 16.38 -15.71
N ASN A 263 4.55 16.78 -16.48
CA ASN A 263 5.85 16.11 -16.40
C ASN A 263 6.59 16.48 -15.10
N GLU A 264 6.53 17.75 -14.68
CA GLU A 264 7.09 18.21 -13.41
C GLU A 264 6.41 17.53 -12.21
N LEU A 265 5.08 17.36 -12.25
CA LEU A 265 4.33 16.65 -11.21
C LEU A 265 4.67 15.16 -11.15
N ALA A 266 4.73 14.49 -12.30
CA ALA A 266 5.10 13.09 -12.40
C ALA A 266 6.55 12.82 -11.95
N SER A 267 7.44 13.79 -12.12
CA SER A 267 8.79 13.73 -11.55
C SER A 267 8.80 13.81 -10.02
N LEU A 268 7.93 14.63 -9.44
CA LEU A 268 7.84 14.84 -8.00
C LEU A 268 7.06 13.73 -7.29
N TRP A 269 6.15 13.06 -8.00
CA TRP A 269 5.35 11.97 -7.46
C TRP A 269 4.96 10.97 -8.55
N HIS A 270 5.29 9.72 -8.31
CA HIS A 270 4.74 8.55 -8.99
C HIS A 270 4.90 7.35 -8.05
N PRO A 271 3.99 6.35 -8.07
CA PRO A 271 4.16 5.13 -7.31
C PRO A 271 5.50 4.44 -7.66
N PRO A 272 6.18 3.79 -6.71
CA PRO A 272 7.52 3.30 -6.91
C PRO A 272 7.54 2.12 -7.90
N VAL A 273 8.48 2.14 -8.84
CA VAL A 273 8.61 1.18 -9.95
C VAL A 273 9.95 0.42 -9.88
N LEU A 274 10.22 -0.48 -10.82
CA LEU A 274 11.44 -1.29 -10.85
C LEU A 274 12.73 -0.46 -10.70
N ALA A 275 12.80 0.74 -11.29
CA ALA A 275 13.95 1.66 -11.15
C ALA A 275 14.24 2.10 -9.70
N LEU A 276 13.26 1.99 -8.81
CA LEU A 276 13.36 2.34 -7.39
C LEU A 276 13.43 1.09 -6.48
N ALA A 277 13.52 -0.12 -7.06
CA ALA A 277 13.44 -1.38 -6.31
C ALA A 277 14.59 -1.62 -5.32
N ASP A 278 15.76 -1.01 -5.59
CA ASP A 278 16.93 -1.08 -4.72
C ASP A 278 16.81 -0.19 -3.47
N ILE A 279 15.87 0.77 -3.47
CA ILE A 279 15.60 1.60 -2.31
C ILE A 279 14.88 0.75 -1.26
N LYS A 280 15.53 0.63 -0.10
CA LYS A 280 15.00 -0.10 1.05
C LYS A 280 13.76 0.59 1.61
N ASN A 281 13.02 -0.15 2.42
CA ASN A 281 11.96 0.41 3.27
C ASN A 281 10.74 0.99 2.53
N ILE A 282 10.61 0.78 1.22
CA ILE A 282 9.36 1.11 0.50
C ILE A 282 8.29 0.04 0.78
N SER A 283 7.04 0.47 0.99
CA SER A 283 5.86 -0.38 1.15
C SER A 283 5.43 -0.96 -0.21
N TRP A 284 6.01 -2.10 -0.59
CA TRP A 284 5.66 -2.84 -1.81
C TRP A 284 4.50 -3.81 -1.56
N THR A 285 3.73 -4.15 -2.59
CA THR A 285 2.91 -5.37 -2.55
C THR A 285 3.76 -6.58 -2.96
N GLN A 286 3.58 -7.70 -2.25
CA GLN A 286 4.17 -8.99 -2.62
C GLN A 286 3.34 -9.74 -3.67
N ALA A 287 2.08 -9.35 -3.85
CA ALA A 287 1.16 -9.99 -4.78
C ALA A 287 0.99 -9.11 -6.01
N ALA A 288 1.42 -9.61 -7.17
CA ALA A 288 0.68 -9.31 -8.38
C ALA A 288 -0.70 -9.97 -8.19
N MET A 289 -1.76 -9.17 -8.04
CA MET A 289 -3.12 -9.69 -8.02
C MET A 289 -3.35 -10.39 -9.36
N SER A 290 -3.35 -11.73 -9.38
CA SER A 290 -3.88 -12.44 -10.52
C SER A 290 -5.39 -12.39 -10.41
N GLU A 291 -6.08 -12.26 -11.55
CA GLU A 291 -7.52 -12.44 -11.54
C GLU A 291 -7.85 -13.82 -10.95
N PRO A 292 -8.84 -13.91 -10.05
CA PRO A 292 -9.33 -15.20 -9.62
C PRO A 292 -9.76 -16.04 -10.83
N PRO A 293 -9.58 -17.37 -10.78
CA PRO A 293 -9.95 -18.23 -11.90
C PRO A 293 -11.46 -18.10 -12.19
N THR A 294 -11.84 -18.18 -13.47
CA THR A 294 -13.23 -17.97 -13.92
C THR A 294 -14.23 -18.95 -13.29
N ASN A 295 -13.76 -20.10 -12.81
CA ASN A 295 -14.54 -21.14 -12.14
C ASN A 295 -14.40 -21.12 -10.61
N LEU A 296 -14.03 -19.97 -10.01
CA LEU A 296 -13.89 -19.83 -8.56
C LEU A 296 -15.19 -20.25 -7.83
N PRO A 297 -15.14 -21.19 -6.87
CA PRO A 297 -16.31 -21.58 -6.09
C PRO A 297 -16.72 -20.43 -5.16
N THR A 298 -17.85 -19.79 -5.44
CA THR A 298 -18.33 -18.61 -4.71
C THR A 298 -19.67 -18.84 -4.01
N ALA A 299 -19.98 -18.01 -3.01
CA ALA A 299 -21.25 -18.11 -2.27
C ALA A 299 -22.45 -17.44 -2.96
N LEU A 300 -22.23 -16.48 -3.88
CA LEU A 300 -23.30 -15.62 -4.41
C LEU A 300 -24.17 -16.31 -5.48
N ASP A 301 -23.57 -17.09 -6.37
CA ASP A 301 -24.22 -17.68 -7.54
C ASP A 301 -24.33 -19.21 -7.44
N THR A 302 -24.35 -19.75 -6.22
CA THR A 302 -24.34 -21.19 -5.95
C THR A 302 -25.57 -21.58 -5.15
N ASP A 303 -26.28 -22.62 -5.61
CA ASP A 303 -27.45 -23.16 -4.90
C ASP A 303 -27.07 -23.69 -3.51
N ASP A 304 -28.02 -23.70 -2.58
CA ASP A 304 -27.74 -24.11 -1.19
C ASP A 304 -27.26 -25.57 -1.07
N ALA A 305 -27.64 -26.43 -2.02
CA ALA A 305 -27.12 -27.79 -2.11
C ALA A 305 -25.62 -27.80 -2.45
N ASP A 306 -25.20 -26.99 -3.42
CA ASP A 306 -23.82 -26.91 -3.87
C ASP A 306 -22.93 -26.13 -2.88
N LYS A 307 -23.49 -25.16 -2.14
CA LYS A 307 -22.77 -24.48 -1.05
C LYS A 307 -22.28 -25.45 0.02
N LYS A 308 -23.06 -26.51 0.32
CA LYS A 308 -22.64 -27.53 1.28
C LYS A 308 -21.43 -28.32 0.81
N GLU A 309 -21.18 -28.37 -0.50
CA GLU A 309 -20.03 -29.03 -1.10
C GLU A 309 -18.80 -28.13 -1.24
N ILE A 310 -18.84 -26.92 -0.68
CA ILE A 310 -17.73 -25.95 -0.70
C ILE A 310 -17.31 -25.62 0.74
N ASN A 311 -16.02 -25.76 1.02
CA ASN A 311 -15.44 -25.22 2.24
C ASN A 311 -15.02 -23.76 1.99
N PHE A 312 -15.77 -22.81 2.55
CA PHE A 312 -15.53 -21.37 2.40
C PHE A 312 -14.53 -20.87 3.45
N PHE A 313 -13.45 -20.23 3.00
CA PHE A 313 -12.35 -19.82 3.90
C PHE A 313 -11.78 -18.42 3.65
N ALA A 314 -12.19 -17.72 2.58
CA ALA A 314 -11.64 -16.41 2.23
C ALA A 314 -12.63 -15.53 1.45
N ARG A 315 -12.26 -14.26 1.25
CA ARG A 315 -13.00 -13.29 0.41
C ARG A 315 -12.08 -12.71 -0.65
N THR A 316 -12.63 -12.47 -1.84
CA THR A 316 -11.92 -11.80 -2.93
C THR A 316 -12.91 -10.96 -3.74
N GLU A 317 -12.41 -10.02 -4.53
CA GLU A 317 -13.19 -9.40 -5.58
C GLU A 317 -13.31 -10.39 -6.75
N PHE A 318 -14.54 -10.78 -7.08
CA PHE A 318 -14.85 -11.66 -8.21
C PHE A 318 -15.99 -11.02 -9.00
N LYS A 319 -15.76 -10.75 -10.30
CA LYS A 319 -16.73 -10.06 -11.16
C LYS A 319 -17.26 -8.75 -10.54
N ASN A 320 -16.35 -7.90 -10.07
CA ASN A 320 -16.60 -6.58 -9.45
C ASN A 320 -17.46 -6.63 -8.17
N LYS A 321 -17.49 -7.77 -7.47
CA LYS A 321 -18.19 -7.93 -6.19
C LYS A 321 -17.29 -8.63 -5.18
N ILE A 322 -17.22 -8.06 -3.98
CA ILE A 322 -16.58 -8.75 -2.85
C ILE A 322 -17.40 -10.00 -2.53
N THR A 323 -16.79 -11.16 -2.72
CA THR A 323 -17.45 -12.44 -2.66
C THR A 323 -16.68 -13.40 -1.76
N THR A 324 -17.40 -14.16 -0.94
CA THR A 324 -16.79 -15.25 -0.16
C THR A 324 -16.58 -16.44 -1.08
N PHE A 325 -15.37 -16.99 -1.07
CA PHE A 325 -14.99 -18.11 -1.91
C PHE A 325 -14.36 -19.23 -1.09
N GLY A 326 -14.24 -20.40 -1.72
CA GLY A 326 -13.77 -21.60 -1.07
C GLY A 326 -13.17 -22.62 -2.02
N ILE A 327 -12.98 -23.82 -1.50
CA ILE A 327 -12.55 -24.98 -2.28
C ILE A 327 -13.66 -26.04 -2.26
N LYS A 328 -13.93 -26.66 -3.41
CA LYS A 328 -14.89 -27.77 -3.49
C LYS A 328 -14.37 -28.95 -2.68
N LYS A 329 -15.24 -29.63 -1.93
CA LYS A 329 -14.90 -30.84 -1.17
C LYS A 329 -14.23 -31.89 -2.05
N LYS A 330 -14.72 -32.07 -3.29
CA LYS A 330 -14.14 -33.00 -4.26
C LYS A 330 -12.65 -32.73 -4.53
N ASP A 331 -12.28 -31.46 -4.62
CA ASP A 331 -10.90 -31.05 -4.87
C ASP A 331 -10.08 -31.13 -3.58
N ARG A 332 -10.66 -30.72 -2.44
CA ARG A 332 -10.05 -30.83 -1.11
C ARG A 332 -9.67 -32.26 -0.72
N ARG A 333 -10.44 -33.26 -1.17
CA ARG A 333 -10.13 -34.68 -0.98
C ARG A 333 -8.80 -35.12 -1.60
N ARG A 334 -8.21 -34.33 -2.48
CA ARG A 334 -6.87 -34.56 -3.06
C ARG A 334 -5.73 -34.00 -2.21
N HIS A 335 -6.04 -33.61 -0.97
CA HIS A 335 -5.14 -32.96 -0.01
C HIS A 335 -4.77 -31.53 -0.41
N LEU A 336 -4.40 -30.72 0.61
CA LEU A 336 -3.90 -29.37 0.42
C LEU A 336 -2.48 -29.28 0.98
N TYR A 337 -1.60 -28.68 0.20
CA TYR A 337 -0.26 -28.31 0.64
C TYR A 337 -0.19 -26.79 0.74
N ILE A 338 -0.05 -26.27 1.97
CA ILE A 338 -0.06 -24.83 2.26
C ILE A 338 1.34 -24.39 2.67
N ILE A 339 1.97 -23.55 1.84
CA ILE A 339 3.31 -23.01 2.07
C ILE A 339 3.19 -21.53 2.46
N GLY A 340 3.86 -21.11 3.53
CA GLY A 340 3.91 -19.72 3.95
C GLY A 340 4.95 -19.50 5.06
N LYS A 341 5.61 -18.35 5.05
CA LYS A 341 6.49 -17.91 6.15
C LYS A 341 5.65 -17.56 7.38
N SER A 342 6.28 -17.42 8.55
CA SER A 342 5.57 -16.91 9.72
C SER A 342 4.96 -15.52 9.43
N GLY A 343 3.75 -15.26 9.93
CA GLY A 343 3.03 -14.00 9.72
C GLY A 343 2.28 -13.85 8.38
N THR A 344 2.36 -14.82 7.45
CA THR A 344 1.67 -14.71 6.14
C THR A 344 0.20 -15.16 6.15
N GLY A 345 -0.38 -15.43 7.32
CA GLY A 345 -1.79 -15.86 7.45
C GLY A 345 -2.06 -17.36 7.25
N LYS A 346 -1.04 -18.22 7.29
CA LYS A 346 -1.20 -19.68 7.17
C LYS A 346 -2.17 -20.25 8.23
N SER A 347 -1.96 -19.92 9.50
CA SER A 347 -2.82 -20.40 10.59
C SER A 347 -4.24 -19.87 10.45
N THR A 348 -4.41 -18.61 10.03
CA THR A 348 -5.72 -18.00 9.75
C THR A 348 -6.46 -18.71 8.62
N LEU A 349 -5.76 -19.09 7.55
CA LEU A 349 -6.33 -19.85 6.45
C LEU A 349 -6.87 -21.21 6.93
N ILE A 350 -6.06 -21.95 7.69
CA ILE A 350 -6.44 -23.26 8.26
C ILE A 350 -7.61 -23.10 9.24
N ALA A 351 -7.56 -22.10 10.12
CA ALA A 351 -8.62 -21.82 11.08
C ALA A 351 -9.96 -21.56 10.38
N ASN A 352 -9.99 -20.73 9.34
CA ASN A 352 -11.21 -20.45 8.58
C ASN A 352 -11.79 -21.71 7.93
N MET A 353 -10.93 -22.59 7.39
CA MET A 353 -11.39 -23.88 6.83
C MET A 353 -11.99 -24.77 7.92
N ALA A 354 -11.32 -24.91 9.06
CA ALA A 354 -11.78 -25.72 10.18
C ALA A 354 -13.08 -25.18 10.80
N ILE A 355 -13.21 -23.86 10.98
CA ILE A 355 -14.44 -23.22 11.46
C ILE A 355 -15.60 -23.48 10.49
N ASN A 356 -15.35 -23.44 9.19
CA ASN A 356 -16.37 -23.77 8.18
C ASN A 356 -16.83 -25.22 8.31
N ASP A 357 -15.91 -26.16 8.53
CA ASP A 357 -16.20 -27.57 8.74
C ASP A 357 -16.99 -27.80 10.05
N LEU A 358 -16.60 -27.17 11.16
CA LEU A 358 -17.31 -27.24 12.45
C LEU A 358 -18.79 -26.81 12.30
N ARG A 359 -19.03 -25.71 11.59
CA ARG A 359 -20.38 -25.17 11.32
C ARG A 359 -21.19 -26.08 10.41
N ASN A 360 -20.53 -26.77 9.46
CA ASN A 360 -21.17 -27.69 8.53
C ASN A 360 -21.34 -29.12 9.07
N ARG A 361 -21.09 -29.34 10.37
CA ARG A 361 -21.16 -30.66 11.03
C ARG A 361 -20.19 -31.70 10.45
N GLU A 362 -19.07 -31.23 9.92
CA GLU A 362 -18.00 -32.09 9.39
C GLU A 362 -17.05 -32.52 10.51
N GLY A 363 -16.58 -33.77 10.49
CA GLY A 363 -15.53 -34.23 11.40
C GLY A 363 -14.18 -33.64 11.01
N LEU A 364 -13.40 -33.20 11.99
CA LEU A 364 -12.03 -32.73 11.78
C LEU A 364 -11.14 -33.12 12.95
N ALA A 365 -9.84 -33.25 12.67
CA ALA A 365 -8.80 -33.41 13.67
C ALA A 365 -7.70 -32.37 13.37
N VAL A 366 -7.26 -31.66 14.39
CA VAL A 366 -6.20 -30.64 14.29
C VAL A 366 -5.05 -31.09 15.16
N VAL A 367 -3.85 -31.08 14.59
CA VAL A 367 -2.60 -31.36 15.30
C VAL A 367 -1.76 -30.10 15.20
N ASP A 368 -1.60 -29.39 16.31
CA ASP A 368 -0.83 -28.16 16.39
C ASP A 368 0.24 -28.25 17.48
N PRO A 369 1.52 -28.38 17.11
CA PRO A 369 2.62 -28.43 18.07
C PRO A 369 2.81 -27.14 18.88
N HIS A 370 2.27 -26.01 18.43
CA HIS A 370 2.43 -24.71 19.09
C HIS A 370 1.24 -24.32 19.96
N GLY A 371 0.07 -24.95 19.76
CA GLY A 371 -1.17 -24.70 20.50
C GLY A 371 -1.99 -23.50 20.01
N ASP A 372 -1.36 -22.47 19.43
CA ASP A 372 -2.02 -21.23 18.99
C ASP A 372 -3.26 -21.45 18.10
N LEU A 373 -3.19 -22.38 17.13
CA LEU A 373 -4.33 -22.68 16.25
C LEU A 373 -5.45 -23.39 17.00
N THR A 374 -5.10 -24.32 17.89
CA THR A 374 -6.09 -25.08 18.65
C THR A 374 -6.86 -24.17 19.60
N GLU A 375 -6.17 -23.28 20.31
CA GLU A 375 -6.78 -22.27 21.18
C GLU A 375 -7.76 -21.39 20.40
N ILE A 376 -7.36 -20.90 19.22
CA ILE A 376 -8.28 -20.16 18.34
C ILE A 376 -9.52 -20.99 18.02
N LEU A 377 -9.38 -22.27 17.70
CA LEU A 377 -10.53 -23.10 17.30
C LEU A 377 -11.48 -23.42 18.44
N LEU A 378 -11.01 -23.51 19.69
CA LEU A 378 -11.85 -23.73 20.87
C LEU A 378 -12.95 -22.65 21.00
N ASP A 379 -12.61 -21.39 20.70
CA ASP A 379 -13.55 -20.26 20.71
C ASP A 379 -14.67 -20.37 19.66
N TYR A 380 -14.49 -21.20 18.62
CA TYR A 380 -15.44 -21.36 17.52
C TYR A 380 -16.19 -22.70 17.55
N ILE A 381 -16.00 -23.51 18.59
CA ILE A 381 -16.74 -24.76 18.75
C ILE A 381 -18.22 -24.44 18.95
N PRO A 382 -19.11 -24.87 18.03
CA PRO A 382 -20.54 -24.64 18.19
C PRO A 382 -21.06 -25.34 19.44
N SER A 383 -22.02 -24.72 20.12
CA SER A 383 -22.59 -25.25 21.37
C SER A 383 -23.10 -26.70 21.24
N TYR A 384 -23.60 -27.08 20.07
CA TYR A 384 -24.08 -28.43 19.78
C TYR A 384 -22.97 -29.49 19.62
N ARG A 385 -21.68 -29.12 19.61
CA ARG A 385 -20.53 -30.04 19.50
C ARG A 385 -19.60 -30.05 20.71
N ILE A 386 -19.90 -29.26 21.74
CA ILE A 386 -19.04 -29.18 22.94
C ILE A 386 -18.82 -30.58 23.52
N ASN A 387 -19.88 -31.36 23.68
CA ASN A 387 -19.81 -32.73 24.21
C ASN A 387 -19.18 -33.76 23.25
N GLU A 388 -18.95 -33.39 21.98
CA GLU A 388 -18.30 -34.22 20.96
C GLU A 388 -16.82 -33.83 20.77
N THR A 389 -16.35 -32.81 21.48
CA THR A 389 -15.01 -32.27 21.30
C THR A 389 -14.05 -32.93 22.28
N CYS A 390 -12.97 -33.49 21.75
CA CYS A 390 -11.82 -33.92 22.55
C CYS A 390 -10.69 -32.91 22.39
N TYR A 391 -10.23 -32.34 23.50
CA TYR A 391 -9.00 -31.56 23.57
C TYR A 391 -7.94 -32.38 24.29
N LEU A 392 -6.84 -32.67 23.59
CA LEU A 392 -5.76 -33.52 24.08
C LEU A 392 -4.49 -32.68 24.17
N ASP A 393 -4.16 -32.20 25.35
CA ASP A 393 -2.92 -31.47 25.64
C ASP A 393 -1.98 -32.34 26.48
N PRO A 394 -0.86 -32.83 25.91
CA PRO A 394 0.12 -33.62 26.65
C PRO A 394 0.84 -32.84 27.77
N SER A 395 0.76 -31.50 27.76
CA SER A 395 1.35 -30.63 28.77
C SER A 395 0.41 -30.35 29.95
N ASP A 396 -0.90 -30.60 29.79
CA ASP A 396 -1.87 -30.47 30.87
C ASP A 396 -1.78 -31.66 31.84
N THR A 397 -1.06 -31.43 32.94
CA THR A 397 -0.93 -32.41 34.03
C THR A 397 -2.16 -32.52 34.93
N THR A 398 -3.11 -31.58 34.81
CA THR A 398 -4.35 -31.57 35.60
C THR A 398 -5.46 -32.39 34.95
N HIS A 399 -5.48 -32.49 33.62
CA HIS A 399 -6.41 -33.32 32.85
C HIS A 399 -5.67 -34.27 31.91
N PRO A 400 -4.90 -35.24 32.43
CA PRO A 400 -4.14 -36.15 31.60
C PRO A 400 -5.05 -37.06 30.76
N PHE A 401 -4.64 -37.35 29.53
CA PHE A 401 -5.28 -38.34 28.68
C PHE A 401 -4.42 -39.61 28.57
N HIS A 402 -5.08 -40.72 28.23
CA HIS A 402 -4.43 -42.01 28.05
C HIS A 402 -4.40 -42.37 26.57
N LEU A 403 -3.22 -42.74 26.07
CA LEU A 403 -3.05 -43.30 24.74
C LEU A 403 -2.19 -44.54 24.85
N ASN A 404 -2.73 -45.70 24.47
CA ASN A 404 -1.98 -46.93 24.37
C ASN A 404 -1.66 -47.24 22.90
N PRO A 405 -0.47 -46.89 22.40
CA PRO A 405 -0.06 -47.19 21.02
C PRO A 405 0.01 -48.69 20.70
N LEU A 406 0.01 -49.56 21.72
CA LEU A 406 0.06 -51.02 21.60
C LEU A 406 -1.32 -51.67 21.76
N GLU A 407 -2.38 -50.89 21.86
CA GLU A 407 -3.74 -51.42 22.03
C GLU A 407 -4.18 -52.19 20.79
N VAL A 408 -4.45 -53.49 20.96
CA VAL A 408 -4.93 -54.39 19.90
C VAL A 408 -6.40 -54.72 20.16
N THR A 409 -7.30 -54.02 19.48
CA THR A 409 -8.74 -54.33 19.51
C THR A 409 -9.13 -55.46 18.55
N ASN A 410 -8.42 -55.58 17.43
CA ASN A 410 -8.56 -56.66 16.46
C ASN A 410 -7.25 -57.46 16.36
N PRO A 411 -7.23 -58.77 16.70
CA PRO A 411 -6.02 -59.60 16.61
C PRO A 411 -5.34 -59.59 15.24
N LEU A 412 -6.08 -59.39 14.15
CA LEU A 412 -5.53 -59.31 12.79
C LEU A 412 -4.66 -58.07 12.57
N HIS A 413 -4.82 -57.02 13.38
CA HIS A 413 -4.06 -55.78 13.27
C HIS A 413 -2.77 -55.79 14.11
N LYS A 414 -2.49 -56.85 14.86
CA LYS A 414 -1.35 -56.92 15.78
C LYS A 414 -0.02 -56.62 15.09
N GLU A 415 0.23 -57.22 13.92
CA GLU A 415 1.45 -56.98 13.15
C GLU A 415 1.52 -55.56 12.57
N LEU A 416 0.39 -55.01 12.12
CA LEU A 416 0.32 -53.64 11.60
C LEU A 416 0.63 -52.61 12.70
N ILE A 417 0.09 -52.82 13.90
CA ILE A 417 0.34 -51.96 15.06
C ILE A 417 1.82 -52.02 15.45
N ALA A 418 2.38 -53.23 15.62
CA ALA A 418 3.80 -53.41 15.92
C ALA A 418 4.70 -52.75 14.86
N SER A 419 4.39 -52.96 13.57
CA SER A 419 5.11 -52.35 12.45
C SER A 419 5.02 -50.82 12.44
N SER A 420 3.85 -50.25 12.78
CA SER A 420 3.65 -48.80 12.86
C SER A 420 4.49 -48.18 13.96
N ILE A 421 4.56 -48.82 15.13
CA ILE A 421 5.38 -48.40 16.26
C ILE A 421 6.87 -48.48 15.92
N VAL A 422 7.31 -49.61 15.35
CA VAL A 422 8.68 -49.76 14.86
C VAL A 422 9.03 -48.68 13.85
N ALA A 423 8.13 -48.34 12.92
CA ALA A 423 8.36 -47.28 11.94
C ALA A 423 8.46 -45.88 12.57
N ILE A 424 7.69 -45.59 13.62
CA ILE A 424 7.79 -44.34 14.39
C ILE A 424 9.16 -44.26 15.06
N PHE A 425 9.55 -45.29 15.80
CA PHE A 425 10.84 -45.33 16.49
C PHE A 425 12.02 -45.27 15.52
N TYR A 426 11.93 -45.97 14.39
CA TYR A 426 12.92 -45.88 13.32
C TYR A 426 13.08 -44.44 12.82
N LYS A 427 11.98 -43.73 12.53
CA LYS A 427 12.02 -42.33 12.07
C LYS A 427 12.61 -41.38 13.11
N LEU A 428 12.30 -41.59 14.40
CA LEU A 428 12.80 -40.74 15.50
C LEU A 428 14.27 -41.00 15.83
N TYR A 429 14.72 -42.26 15.75
CA TYR A 429 16.03 -42.71 16.27
C TYR A 429 16.90 -43.37 15.20
N ALA A 430 16.70 -43.05 13.92
CA ALA A 430 17.34 -43.71 12.77
C ALA A 430 18.87 -43.87 12.92
N TYR A 431 19.54 -42.91 13.56
CA TYR A 431 20.99 -42.89 13.77
C TYR A 431 21.50 -43.90 14.83
N THR A 432 20.62 -44.45 15.67
CA THR A 432 20.95 -45.48 16.70
C THR A 432 20.26 -46.81 16.41
N TRP A 433 19.61 -46.94 15.25
CA TRP A 433 18.80 -48.10 14.93
C TRP A 433 19.63 -49.30 14.47
N GLY A 434 19.51 -50.42 15.19
CA GLY A 434 20.22 -51.67 14.86
C GLY A 434 19.26 -52.83 14.56
N PRO A 435 19.67 -53.84 13.76
CA PRO A 435 18.84 -54.98 13.39
C PRO A 435 18.29 -55.76 14.58
N ARG A 436 19.05 -55.78 15.69
CA ARG A 436 18.68 -56.47 16.93
C ARG A 436 17.55 -55.76 17.67
N LEU A 437 17.55 -54.43 17.68
CA LEU A 437 16.50 -53.63 18.31
C LEU A 437 15.16 -53.80 17.56
N GLU A 438 15.22 -53.82 16.22
CA GLU A 438 14.05 -54.07 15.39
C GLU A 438 13.45 -55.47 15.61
N HIS A 439 14.30 -56.50 15.65
CA HIS A 439 13.84 -57.87 15.88
C HIS A 439 13.17 -58.04 17.25
N ILE A 440 13.69 -57.39 18.30
CA ILE A 440 13.08 -57.40 19.64
C ILE A 440 11.71 -56.71 19.58
N LEU A 441 11.64 -55.48 19.09
CA LEU A 441 10.38 -54.70 19.05
C LEU A 441 9.28 -55.32 18.17
N ARG A 442 9.64 -56.18 17.20
CA ARG A 442 8.67 -56.89 16.35
C ARG A 442 8.14 -58.19 16.98
N ASN A 443 8.93 -58.88 17.81
CA ASN A 443 8.69 -60.28 18.17
C ASN A 443 8.54 -60.57 19.67
N THR A 444 8.92 -59.63 20.54
CA THR A 444 8.73 -59.69 22.00
C THR A 444 7.88 -58.52 22.44
#